data_AF-A0A847BDC8-F1
#
_entry.id   AF-A0A847BDC8-F1
#
_cell.length_a   1.000
_cell.length_b   1.000
_cell.length_c   1.000
_cell.angle_alpha   90.00
_cell.angle_beta   90.00
_cell.angle_gamma   90.00
#
_symmetry.space_group_name_H-M   'P 1'
#
loop_
_entity.id
_entity.type
_entity.pdbx_description
1 polymer ?
#
loop_
_entity_poly.entity_id
_entity_poly.type
_entity_poly.pdbx_seq_one_letter_code
_entity_poly.pdbx_strand_id
1 'polypeptide(L)'
;MTRRKPIAVGSDWNFEVLEAYERELARLADEYRLDTYPNQIEVITSEQMMDAYASVGMPVGYHHWSFGKQFLAVEQAYRRGQMGLAYELVINSNPCIAYLMEENTLMMQVVVMAHACYGHNSFFKGNYLFRTWTDADSIIDYLVFARRYVAECEERHGVTAVEQLLDACHALQNYGVDRYKRPSPISADEEVRRQAEREAYLQAQVNTLWRTIPEPQGLEMEPNRLAAENDLLGSYGAERYPSEPQENLLYFIEKNAPLLAPWQREIVRIVRKLAQYFYPQRQTQVMNEGWASFWHYTLLNRLYDEGLVDEGLMLEFLQSHTAVVAQPGFDSPWYGGLNPYALGFA
;
A
#
# COMPACT_ATOMS: atom_id res chain seq x y z
N MET A 1 26.23 -40.28 -2.11
CA MET A 1 25.42 -39.12 -1.68
C MET A 1 25.76 -38.85 -0.22
N THR A 2 26.53 -37.79 0.05
CA THR A 2 26.77 -37.30 1.40
C THR A 2 25.42 -36.83 1.95
N ARG A 3 24.90 -37.51 2.98
CA ARG A 3 23.71 -37.08 3.72
C ARG A 3 24.00 -35.69 4.28
N ARG A 4 23.46 -34.65 3.67
CA ARG A 4 23.48 -33.30 4.27
C ARG A 4 22.66 -33.36 5.56
N LYS A 5 23.17 -32.67 6.58
CA LYS A 5 22.50 -32.54 7.88
C LYS A 5 21.53 -31.34 7.77
N PRO A 6 20.37 -31.41 8.43
CA PRO A 6 19.50 -30.24 8.56
C PRO A 6 20.26 -29.07 9.15
N ILE A 7 19.92 -27.85 8.72
CA ILE A 7 20.53 -26.61 9.19
C ILE A 7 20.27 -26.42 10.68
N ALA A 8 19.03 -26.69 11.10
CA ALA A 8 18.61 -26.68 12.49
C ALA A 8 17.54 -27.77 12.72
N VAL A 9 17.30 -28.10 13.99
CA VAL A 9 16.32 -29.09 14.43
C VAL A 9 15.54 -28.51 15.61
N GLY A 10 14.23 -28.67 15.61
CA GLY A 10 13.33 -28.12 16.64
C GLY A 10 12.64 -26.83 16.22
N SER A 11 11.90 -26.22 17.14
CA SER A 11 11.07 -25.03 16.91
C SER A 11 11.80 -23.71 17.14
N ASP A 12 12.95 -23.73 17.82
CA ASP A 12 13.67 -22.53 18.22
C ASP A 12 14.57 -22.03 17.09
N TRP A 13 14.78 -20.72 17.03
CA TRP A 13 15.61 -20.07 16.02
C TRP A 13 16.56 -19.05 16.64
N ASN A 14 17.62 -18.72 15.90
CA ASN A 14 18.52 -17.60 16.15
C ASN A 14 18.92 -16.96 14.82
N PHE A 15 19.55 -15.79 14.85
CA PHE A 15 19.89 -15.05 13.63
C PHE A 15 20.83 -15.84 12.71
N GLU A 16 21.77 -16.62 13.26
CA GLU A 16 22.68 -17.42 12.45
C GLU A 16 21.97 -18.53 11.66
N VAL A 17 20.97 -19.17 12.27
CA VAL A 17 20.11 -20.17 11.62
C VAL A 17 19.25 -19.52 10.54
N LEU A 18 18.66 -18.37 10.84
CA LEU A 18 17.84 -17.62 9.89
C LEU A 18 18.65 -17.15 8.67
N GLU A 19 19.85 -16.61 8.88
CA GLU A 19 20.78 -16.26 7.80
C GLU A 19 21.20 -17.49 6.98
N ALA A 20 21.36 -18.66 7.60
CA ALA A 20 21.68 -19.88 6.87
C ALA A 20 20.53 -20.31 5.96
N TYR A 21 19.28 -20.23 6.44
CA TYR A 21 18.11 -20.49 5.60
C TYR A 21 17.93 -19.44 4.51
N GLU A 22 18.14 -18.16 4.82
CA GLU A 22 18.07 -17.06 3.85
C GLU A 22 19.03 -17.30 2.68
N ARG A 23 20.29 -17.68 2.96
CA ARG A 23 21.29 -18.00 1.93
C ARG A 23 20.90 -19.18 1.05
N GLU A 24 20.36 -20.25 1.65
CA GLU A 24 19.94 -21.43 0.87
C GLU A 24 18.67 -21.15 0.06
N LEU A 25 17.73 -20.37 0.60
CA LEU A 25 16.57 -19.89 -0.14
C LEU A 25 16.99 -18.96 -1.29
N ALA A 26 17.96 -18.07 -1.10
CA ALA A 26 18.52 -17.21 -2.14
C ALA A 26 19.13 -18.05 -3.27
N ARG A 27 19.94 -19.06 -2.90
CA ARG A 27 20.55 -19.98 -3.86
C ARG A 27 19.50 -20.72 -4.68
N LEU A 28 18.43 -21.20 -4.04
CA LEU A 28 17.33 -21.87 -4.74
C LEU A 28 16.53 -20.91 -5.62
N ALA A 29 16.24 -19.70 -5.14
CA ALA A 29 15.57 -18.67 -5.91
C ALA A 29 16.36 -18.33 -7.19
N ASP A 30 17.69 -18.22 -7.10
CA ASP A 30 18.58 -18.04 -8.24
C ASP A 30 18.57 -19.24 -9.20
N GLU A 31 18.56 -20.47 -8.67
CA GLU A 31 18.45 -21.71 -9.46
C GLU A 31 17.17 -21.74 -10.30
N TYR A 32 16.06 -21.32 -9.71
CA TYR A 32 14.75 -21.18 -10.37
C TYR A 32 14.58 -19.88 -11.17
N ARG A 33 15.56 -18.97 -11.10
CA ARG A 33 15.56 -17.65 -11.76
C ARG A 33 14.38 -16.76 -11.34
N LEU A 34 14.04 -16.76 -10.05
CA LEU A 34 13.10 -15.78 -9.51
C LEU A 34 13.74 -14.39 -9.58
N ASP A 35 13.08 -13.47 -10.28
CA ASP A 35 13.51 -12.09 -10.32
C ASP A 35 12.94 -11.34 -9.11
N THR A 36 13.78 -11.02 -8.13
CA THR A 36 13.40 -10.34 -6.88
C THR A 36 14.17 -9.03 -6.70
N TYR A 37 13.62 -8.10 -5.93
CA TYR A 37 14.40 -7.01 -5.35
C TYR A 37 15.29 -7.55 -4.22
N PRO A 38 16.41 -6.88 -3.88
CA PRO A 38 17.18 -7.24 -2.69
C PRO A 38 16.28 -7.29 -1.44
N ASN A 39 16.46 -8.29 -0.60
CA ASN A 39 15.64 -8.47 0.60
C ASN A 39 16.20 -7.68 1.78
N GLN A 40 15.32 -7.02 2.54
CA GLN A 40 15.60 -6.47 3.86
C GLN A 40 14.64 -7.14 4.86
N ILE A 41 15.16 -8.08 5.65
CA ILE A 41 14.38 -8.84 6.61
C ILE A 41 14.46 -8.16 7.97
N GLU A 42 13.31 -7.81 8.54
CA GLU A 42 13.21 -7.20 9.86
C GLU A 42 12.35 -8.07 10.78
N VAL A 43 12.93 -8.54 11.89
CA VAL A 43 12.18 -9.27 12.92
C VAL A 43 11.58 -8.25 13.88
N ILE A 44 10.26 -8.28 14.03
CA ILE A 44 9.49 -7.28 14.79
C ILE A 44 8.57 -7.95 15.82
N THR A 45 8.24 -7.19 16.85
CA THR A 45 7.30 -7.64 17.90
C THR A 45 5.86 -7.64 17.39
N SER A 46 4.98 -8.39 18.07
CA SER A 46 3.52 -8.32 17.83
C SER A 46 2.96 -6.90 17.80
N GLU A 47 3.46 -5.99 18.65
CA GLU A 47 2.99 -4.59 18.71
C GLU A 47 3.40 -3.80 17.46
N GLN A 48 4.66 -3.94 17.05
CA GLN A 48 5.17 -3.34 15.81
C GLN A 48 4.41 -3.88 14.59
N MET A 49 4.06 -5.17 14.59
CA MET A 49 3.27 -5.77 13.53
C MET A 49 1.88 -5.14 13.44
N MET A 50 1.21 -4.94 14.57
CA MET A 50 -0.11 -4.28 14.61
C MET A 50 -0.03 -2.82 14.11
N ASP A 51 1.01 -2.09 14.49
CA ASP A 51 1.23 -0.71 14.02
C ASP A 51 1.50 -0.65 12.51
N ALA A 52 2.34 -1.56 12.01
CA ALA A 52 2.58 -1.70 10.57
C ALA A 52 1.28 -2.04 9.81
N TYR A 53 0.42 -2.93 10.33
CA TYR A 53 -0.88 -3.21 9.71
C TYR A 53 -1.82 -2.00 9.68
N ALA A 54 -1.88 -1.26 10.79
CA ALA A 54 -2.74 -0.09 10.92
C ALA A 54 -2.33 1.03 9.95
N SER A 55 -1.03 1.14 9.66
CA SER A 55 -0.45 2.10 8.72
C SER A 55 -0.32 1.57 7.29
N VAL A 56 -0.90 0.41 6.96
CA VAL A 56 -0.81 -0.23 5.62
C VAL A 56 0.65 -0.52 5.21
N GLY A 57 1.49 -0.87 6.19
CA GLY A 57 2.91 -1.17 6.02
C GLY A 57 3.74 0.04 5.64
N MET A 58 3.34 1.25 6.04
CA MET A 58 4.13 2.45 5.79
C MET A 58 5.03 2.76 6.99
N PRO A 59 6.35 2.44 6.95
CA PRO A 59 7.25 2.64 8.09
C PRO A 59 7.39 4.11 8.49
N VAL A 60 7.07 5.05 7.58
CA VAL A 60 7.17 6.49 7.79
C VAL A 60 5.93 7.23 7.26
N GLY A 61 4.73 6.74 7.59
CA GLY A 61 3.47 7.40 7.24
C GLY A 61 3.27 8.76 7.94
N TYR A 62 2.40 9.61 7.37
CA TYR A 62 1.86 10.76 8.11
C TYR A 62 0.85 10.30 9.17
N HIS A 63 0.63 11.15 10.17
CA HIS A 63 -0.29 10.83 11.26
C HIS A 63 -1.74 11.12 10.84
N HIS A 64 -2.64 10.18 11.13
CA HIS A 64 -4.07 10.34 10.95
C HIS A 64 -4.81 9.48 11.97
N TRP A 65 -5.88 10.00 12.57
CA TRP A 65 -6.62 9.32 13.64
C TRP A 65 -7.23 7.99 13.18
N SER A 66 -7.54 7.84 11.88
CA SER A 66 -8.10 6.59 11.34
C SER A 66 -7.14 5.42 11.50
N PHE A 67 -5.83 5.65 11.40
CA PHE A 67 -4.81 4.61 11.62
C PHE A 67 -4.83 4.16 13.09
N GLY A 68 -4.92 5.09 14.04
CA GLY A 68 -5.06 4.76 15.46
C GLY A 68 -6.36 3.99 15.77
N LYS A 69 -7.47 4.36 15.13
CA LYS A 69 -8.72 3.60 15.24
C LYS A 69 -8.57 2.17 14.70
N GLN A 70 -7.89 2.02 13.57
CA GLN A 70 -7.62 0.71 12.96
C GLN A 70 -6.70 -0.13 13.84
N PHE A 71 -5.65 0.47 14.41
CA PHE A 71 -4.76 -0.17 15.37
C PHE A 71 -5.55 -0.74 16.56
N LEU A 72 -6.39 0.07 17.20
CA LEU A 72 -7.21 -0.38 18.33
C LEU A 72 -8.17 -1.51 17.95
N ALA A 73 -8.71 -1.48 16.72
CA ALA A 73 -9.58 -2.55 16.24
C ALA A 73 -8.82 -3.87 16.05
N VAL A 74 -7.62 -3.82 15.44
CA VAL A 74 -6.73 -4.98 15.24
C VAL A 74 -6.26 -5.54 16.59
N GLU A 75 -5.80 -4.67 17.49
CA GLU A 75 -5.34 -5.05 18.82
C GLU A 75 -6.46 -5.72 19.63
N GLN A 76 -7.66 -5.16 19.63
CA GLN A 76 -8.80 -5.76 20.34
C GLN A 76 -9.19 -7.12 19.77
N ALA A 77 -9.18 -7.27 18.44
CA ALA A 77 -9.48 -8.54 17.79
C ALA A 77 -8.42 -9.61 18.15
N TYR A 78 -7.15 -9.22 18.15
CA TYR A 78 -6.04 -10.10 18.54
C TYR A 78 -6.11 -10.52 20.01
N ARG A 79 -6.26 -9.56 20.93
CA ARG A 79 -6.37 -9.84 22.38
C ARG A 79 -7.55 -10.74 22.73
N ARG A 80 -8.64 -10.69 21.95
CA ARG A 80 -9.83 -11.55 22.12
C ARG A 80 -9.69 -12.92 21.46
N GLY A 81 -8.57 -13.19 20.78
CA GLY A 81 -8.36 -14.42 20.01
C GLY A 81 -9.31 -14.57 18.81
N GLN A 82 -9.93 -13.47 18.37
CA GLN A 82 -10.86 -13.47 17.23
C GLN A 82 -10.13 -13.43 15.89
N MET A 83 -8.88 -12.96 15.89
CA MET A 83 -8.01 -12.88 14.73
C MET A 83 -6.60 -13.28 15.16
N GLY A 84 -5.95 -14.17 14.41
CA GLY A 84 -4.50 -14.36 14.53
C GLY A 84 -3.77 -13.15 13.93
N LEU A 85 -2.60 -12.80 14.45
CA LEU A 85 -1.72 -11.89 13.73
C LEU A 85 -1.24 -12.58 12.45
N ALA A 86 -1.05 -11.79 11.40
CA ALA A 86 -0.40 -12.33 10.23
C ALA A 86 1.07 -12.61 10.56
N TYR A 87 1.59 -13.69 9.99
CA TYR A 87 2.95 -14.13 10.23
C TYR A 87 4.00 -13.23 9.56
N GLU A 88 3.55 -12.40 8.60
CA GLU A 88 4.40 -11.58 7.76
C GLU A 88 3.71 -10.27 7.36
N LEU A 89 4.52 -9.28 6.97
CA LEU A 89 4.09 -8.17 6.14
C LEU A 89 5.22 -7.76 5.20
N VAL A 90 4.90 -7.68 3.92
CA VAL A 90 5.85 -7.28 2.88
C VAL A 90 5.52 -5.91 2.29
N ILE A 91 6.54 -5.06 2.17
CA ILE A 91 6.45 -3.76 1.50
C ILE A 91 7.17 -3.87 0.16
N ASN A 92 6.42 -3.69 -0.93
CA ASN A 92 7.02 -3.48 -2.24
C ASN A 92 7.90 -2.22 -2.19
N SER A 93 9.21 -2.39 -2.14
CA SER A 93 10.22 -1.33 -2.10
C SER A 93 11.53 -1.93 -2.61
N ASN A 94 12.53 -1.11 -2.88
CA ASN A 94 13.87 -1.57 -3.26
C ASN A 94 14.91 -0.97 -2.31
N PRO A 95 15.42 -1.74 -1.33
CA PRO A 95 15.18 -3.18 -1.08
C PRO A 95 13.74 -3.49 -0.63
N CYS A 96 13.28 -4.71 -0.89
CA CYS A 96 11.97 -5.20 -0.46
C CYS A 96 12.01 -5.52 1.03
N ILE A 97 11.20 -4.82 1.81
CA ILE A 97 11.16 -4.96 3.26
C ILE A 97 10.16 -6.07 3.62
N ALA A 98 10.63 -7.08 4.35
CA ALA A 98 9.80 -8.17 4.85
C ALA A 98 9.87 -8.20 6.38
N TYR A 99 8.72 -7.99 7.02
CA TYR A 99 8.58 -8.07 8.47
C TYR A 99 8.21 -9.50 8.89
N LEU A 100 8.98 -10.04 9.83
CA LEU A 100 8.78 -11.37 10.41
C LEU A 100 8.42 -11.20 11.89
N MET A 101 7.40 -11.90 12.38
CA MET A 101 7.08 -11.87 13.81
C MET A 101 8.14 -12.64 14.62
N GLU A 102 8.57 -12.09 15.75
CA GLU A 102 9.53 -12.75 16.64
C GLU A 102 8.96 -14.03 17.30
N GLU A 103 7.65 -14.09 17.48
CA GLU A 103 6.97 -15.21 18.13
C GLU A 103 6.75 -16.41 17.20
N ASN A 104 7.14 -16.29 15.92
CA ASN A 104 7.07 -17.40 14.96
C ASN A 104 8.02 -18.55 15.37
N THR A 105 7.57 -19.79 15.16
CA THR A 105 8.43 -20.97 15.22
C THR A 105 9.47 -20.92 14.09
N LEU A 106 10.57 -21.66 14.22
CA LEU A 106 11.57 -21.79 13.16
C LEU A 106 10.92 -22.17 11.82
N MET A 107 10.00 -23.14 11.84
CA MET A 107 9.26 -23.53 10.63
C MET A 107 8.58 -22.31 10.02
N MET A 108 7.83 -21.54 10.83
CA MET A 108 7.13 -20.38 10.31
C MET A 108 8.07 -19.29 9.81
N GLN A 109 9.20 -19.05 10.46
CA GLN A 109 10.20 -18.11 9.94
C GLN A 109 10.67 -18.52 8.55
N VAL A 110 10.99 -19.80 8.33
CA VAL A 110 11.44 -20.30 7.03
C VAL A 110 10.35 -20.20 5.97
N VAL A 111 9.09 -20.52 6.32
CA VAL A 111 7.95 -20.35 5.40
C VAL A 111 7.76 -18.88 5.04
N VAL A 112 7.78 -17.98 6.02
CA VAL A 112 7.60 -16.54 5.80
C VAL A 112 8.73 -15.99 4.94
N MET A 113 9.98 -16.40 5.16
CA MET A 113 11.10 -16.03 4.30
C MET A 113 10.84 -16.48 2.85
N ALA A 114 10.47 -17.74 2.64
CA ALA A 114 10.17 -18.25 1.30
C ALA A 114 8.96 -17.53 0.66
N HIS A 115 7.92 -17.22 1.45
CA HIS A 115 6.67 -16.62 0.99
C HIS A 115 6.82 -15.12 0.71
N ALA A 116 7.27 -14.33 1.67
CA ALA A 116 7.37 -12.88 1.57
C ALA A 116 8.60 -12.44 0.77
N CYS A 117 9.78 -12.96 1.12
CA CYS A 117 11.06 -12.49 0.54
C CYS A 117 11.27 -12.97 -0.91
N TYR A 118 10.66 -14.09 -1.30
CA TYR A 118 10.82 -14.64 -2.65
C TYR A 118 9.50 -14.72 -3.42
N GLY A 119 8.43 -15.20 -2.79
CA GLY A 119 7.10 -15.28 -3.39
C GLY A 119 6.54 -13.89 -3.74
N HIS A 120 6.13 -13.11 -2.75
CA HIS A 120 5.57 -11.78 -2.97
C HIS A 120 6.54 -10.83 -3.66
N ASN A 121 7.81 -10.84 -3.26
CA ASN A 121 8.83 -9.99 -3.87
C ASN A 121 8.94 -10.23 -5.40
N SER A 122 9.04 -11.49 -5.83
CA SER A 122 9.08 -11.80 -7.27
C SER A 122 7.78 -11.44 -7.98
N PHE A 123 6.64 -11.59 -7.31
CA PHE A 123 5.36 -11.16 -7.83
C PHE A 123 5.32 -9.65 -8.05
N PHE A 124 5.72 -8.85 -7.06
CA PHE A 124 5.74 -7.39 -7.16
C PHE A 124 6.66 -6.90 -8.27
N LYS A 125 7.86 -7.49 -8.40
CA LYS A 125 8.82 -7.11 -9.44
C LYS A 125 8.35 -7.48 -10.85
N GLY A 126 7.75 -8.66 -11.00
CA GLY A 126 7.34 -9.20 -12.30
C GLY A 126 5.97 -8.73 -12.79
N ASN A 127 5.04 -8.44 -11.89
CA ASN A 127 3.64 -8.21 -12.24
C ASN A 127 3.43 -6.88 -12.98
N TYR A 128 2.61 -6.92 -14.04
CA TYR A 128 2.39 -5.76 -14.90
C TYR A 128 1.74 -4.57 -14.17
N LEU A 129 0.84 -4.80 -13.21
CA LEU A 129 0.17 -3.72 -12.46
C LEU A 129 1.15 -3.03 -11.53
N PHE A 130 1.97 -3.78 -10.81
CA PHE A 130 3.02 -3.20 -9.96
C PHE A 130 3.99 -2.39 -10.82
N ARG A 131 4.55 -2.96 -11.89
CA ARG A 131 5.44 -2.23 -12.82
C ARG A 131 4.82 -0.97 -13.45
N THR A 132 3.49 -0.89 -13.52
CA THR A 132 2.79 0.27 -14.10
C THR A 132 2.46 1.34 -13.06
N TRP A 133 2.15 0.95 -11.83
CA TRP A 133 1.53 1.82 -10.83
C TRP A 133 2.37 2.03 -9.57
N THR A 134 3.37 1.19 -9.35
CA THR A 134 4.29 1.31 -8.23
C THR A 134 5.67 1.72 -8.74
N ASP A 135 6.35 2.50 -7.91
CA ASP A 135 7.75 2.82 -8.04
C ASP A 135 8.43 2.40 -6.74
N ALA A 136 9.03 1.21 -6.76
CA ALA A 136 9.63 0.58 -5.59
C ALA A 136 10.89 1.33 -5.12
N ASP A 137 11.58 2.03 -6.02
CA ASP A 137 12.82 2.74 -5.70
C ASP A 137 12.54 4.04 -4.92
N SER A 138 11.42 4.73 -5.22
CA SER A 138 11.13 6.07 -4.68
C SER A 138 10.05 6.11 -3.60
N ILE A 139 9.37 4.99 -3.31
CA ILE A 139 8.24 4.98 -2.37
C ILE A 139 8.63 5.41 -0.95
N ILE A 140 9.77 4.97 -0.44
CA ILE A 140 10.20 5.30 0.93
C ILE A 140 10.49 6.81 1.04
N ASP A 141 11.23 7.38 0.08
CA ASP A 141 11.49 8.82 0.03
C ASP A 141 10.20 9.62 -0.09
N TYR A 142 9.24 9.12 -0.88
CA TYR A 142 7.94 9.74 -1.03
C TYR A 142 7.13 9.74 0.28
N LEU A 143 7.17 8.66 1.07
CA LEU A 143 6.52 8.60 2.38
C LEU A 143 7.14 9.59 3.36
N VAL A 144 8.47 9.68 3.41
CA VAL A 144 9.20 10.66 4.23
C VAL A 144 8.81 12.08 3.84
N PHE A 145 8.77 12.38 2.54
CA PHE A 145 8.29 13.65 2.01
C PHE A 145 6.86 13.95 2.45
N ALA A 146 5.93 13.01 2.26
CA ALA A 146 4.53 13.17 2.59
C ALA A 146 4.33 13.45 4.09
N ARG A 147 5.01 12.70 4.96
CA ARG A 147 5.00 12.91 6.41
C ARG A 147 5.46 14.32 6.78
N ARG A 148 6.62 14.74 6.24
CA ARG A 148 7.17 16.06 6.51
C ARG A 148 6.24 17.16 6.01
N TYR A 149 5.69 17.01 4.81
CA TYR A 149 4.79 18.00 4.23
C TYR A 149 3.52 18.19 5.04
N VAL A 150 2.90 17.09 5.49
CA VAL A 150 1.72 17.13 6.36
C VAL A 150 2.06 17.83 7.68
N ALA A 151 3.18 17.48 8.33
CA ALA A 151 3.61 18.13 9.56
C ALA A 151 3.84 19.65 9.39
N GLU A 152 4.50 20.07 8.30
CA GLU A 152 4.69 21.50 8.00
C GLU A 152 3.36 22.23 7.74
N CYS A 153 2.36 21.54 7.15
CA CYS A 153 1.02 22.09 6.98
C CYS A 153 0.28 22.22 8.32
N GLU A 154 0.42 21.25 9.22
CA GLU A 154 -0.19 21.30 10.56
C GLU A 154 0.36 22.48 11.37
N GLU A 155 1.67 22.73 11.31
CA GLU A 155 2.31 23.88 11.97
C GLU A 155 1.83 25.23 11.41
N ARG A 156 1.64 25.34 10.09
CA ARG A 156 1.30 26.61 9.42
C ARG A 156 -0.19 26.92 9.39
N HIS A 157 -1.03 25.90 9.21
CA HIS A 157 -2.45 26.04 8.94
C HIS A 157 -3.34 25.50 10.06
N GLY A 158 -2.74 24.86 11.07
CA GLY A 158 -3.44 24.27 12.21
C GLY A 158 -3.89 22.83 11.94
N VAL A 159 -3.79 22.00 12.97
CA VAL A 159 -4.11 20.56 12.91
C VAL A 159 -5.54 20.31 12.41
N THR A 160 -6.54 21.02 12.94
CA THR A 160 -7.95 20.81 12.58
C THR A 160 -8.23 21.04 11.09
N ALA A 161 -7.58 22.03 10.46
CA ALA A 161 -7.80 22.31 9.04
C ALA A 161 -7.18 21.24 8.14
N VAL A 162 -6.00 20.74 8.52
CA VAL A 162 -5.32 19.64 7.81
C VAL A 162 -6.08 18.33 7.97
N GLU A 163 -6.52 18.02 9.19
CA GLU A 163 -7.28 16.80 9.51
C GLU A 163 -8.61 16.74 8.74
N GLN A 164 -9.39 17.83 8.72
CA GLN A 164 -10.65 17.87 7.94
C GLN A 164 -10.44 17.60 6.45
N LEU A 165 -9.33 18.09 5.89
CA LEU A 165 -9.00 17.82 4.49
C LEU A 165 -8.56 16.37 4.30
N LEU A 166 -7.70 15.84 5.18
CA LEU A 166 -7.27 14.45 5.13
C LEU A 166 -8.45 13.49 5.27
N ASP A 167 -9.39 13.76 6.18
CA ASP A 167 -10.63 13.00 6.34
C ASP A 167 -11.42 12.90 5.04
N ALA A 168 -11.63 14.05 4.38
CA ALA A 168 -12.32 14.10 3.10
C ALA A 168 -11.56 13.33 2.00
N CYS A 169 -10.23 13.43 1.98
CA CYS A 169 -9.40 12.71 1.02
C CYS A 169 -9.42 11.20 1.26
N HIS A 170 -9.31 10.76 2.52
CA HIS A 170 -9.36 9.35 2.91
C HIS A 170 -10.72 8.72 2.60
N ALA A 171 -11.82 9.45 2.82
CA ALA A 171 -13.16 8.98 2.44
C ALA A 171 -13.28 8.70 0.93
N LEU A 172 -12.55 9.44 0.10
CA LEU A 172 -12.53 9.30 -1.36
C LEU A 172 -11.35 8.45 -1.88
N GLN A 173 -10.48 7.93 -1.02
CA GLN A 173 -9.22 7.29 -1.40
C GLN A 173 -9.42 6.13 -2.38
N ASN A 174 -10.45 5.30 -2.17
CA ASN A 174 -10.74 4.16 -3.05
C ASN A 174 -11.22 4.56 -4.46
N TYR A 175 -11.67 5.80 -4.63
CA TYR A 175 -12.05 6.39 -5.91
C TYR A 175 -10.95 7.33 -6.46
N GLY A 176 -9.82 7.41 -5.78
CA GLY A 176 -8.65 8.20 -6.15
C GLY A 176 -7.67 7.48 -7.08
N VAL A 177 -8.11 6.43 -7.76
CA VAL A 177 -7.25 5.55 -8.56
C VAL A 177 -7.64 5.59 -10.04
N ASP A 178 -6.65 5.64 -10.91
CA ASP A 178 -6.79 5.45 -12.33
C ASP A 178 -6.62 3.96 -12.65
N ARG A 179 -7.60 3.36 -13.33
CA ARG A 179 -7.52 1.93 -13.72
C ARG A 179 -6.95 1.73 -15.12
N TYR A 180 -7.14 2.72 -16.00
CA TYR A 180 -6.87 2.59 -17.43
C TYR A 180 -5.83 3.57 -17.99
N LYS A 181 -5.62 4.73 -17.33
CA LYS A 181 -4.71 5.79 -17.82
C LYS A 181 -3.32 5.66 -17.19
N ARG A 182 -2.31 5.26 -17.97
CA ARG A 182 -0.93 5.06 -17.49
C ARG A 182 -0.17 6.39 -17.33
N PRO A 183 0.22 6.80 -16.12
CA PRO A 183 1.14 7.90 -15.91
C PRO A 183 2.57 7.42 -16.21
N SER A 184 3.43 8.31 -16.72
CA SER A 184 4.86 8.03 -16.77
C SER A 184 5.47 8.13 -15.37
N PRO A 185 6.42 7.25 -14.97
CA PRO A 185 7.12 7.38 -13.70
C PRO A 185 7.90 8.71 -13.67
N ILE A 186 7.85 9.41 -12.53
CA ILE A 186 8.50 10.71 -12.29
C ILE A 186 9.22 10.59 -10.94
N SER A 187 10.51 10.93 -10.92
CA SER A 187 11.35 10.89 -9.71
C SER A 187 10.89 11.87 -8.63
N ALA A 188 11.18 11.59 -7.35
CA ALA A 188 10.90 12.47 -6.22
C ALA A 188 11.54 13.87 -6.35
N ASP A 189 12.78 13.95 -6.83
CA ASP A 189 13.46 15.24 -7.09
C ASP A 189 12.78 16.04 -8.21
N GLU A 190 12.29 15.32 -9.23
CA GLU A 190 11.51 15.93 -10.30
C GLU A 190 10.13 16.38 -9.79
N GLU A 191 9.55 15.69 -8.81
CA GLU A 191 8.29 16.09 -8.18
C GLU A 191 8.45 17.39 -7.37
N VAL A 192 9.54 17.54 -6.60
CA VAL A 192 9.86 18.78 -5.86
C VAL A 192 10.11 19.94 -6.82
N ARG A 193 10.88 19.72 -7.89
CA ARG A 193 11.12 20.76 -8.90
C ARG A 193 9.81 21.15 -9.59
N ARG A 194 8.99 20.18 -10.01
CA ARG A 194 7.68 20.44 -10.58
C ARG A 194 6.73 21.06 -9.57
N GLN A 195 6.87 20.81 -8.28
CA GLN A 195 6.08 21.49 -7.25
C GLN A 195 6.39 22.99 -7.25
N ALA A 196 7.68 23.36 -7.19
CA ALA A 196 8.09 24.76 -7.26
C ALA A 196 7.64 25.43 -8.58
N GLU A 197 7.78 24.73 -9.71
CA GLU A 197 7.31 25.20 -11.02
C GLU A 197 5.77 25.35 -11.08
N ARG A 198 5.02 24.44 -10.45
CA ARG A 198 3.54 24.47 -10.40
C ARG A 198 3.02 25.53 -9.46
N GLU A 199 3.66 25.74 -8.31
CA GLU A 199 3.35 26.84 -7.39
C GLU A 199 3.58 28.19 -8.08
N ALA A 200 4.71 28.33 -8.79
CA ALA A 200 5.00 29.52 -9.60
C ALA A 200 3.98 29.72 -10.74
N TYR A 201 3.58 28.64 -11.43
CA TYR A 201 2.57 28.69 -12.51
C TYR A 201 1.17 29.05 -11.98
N LEU A 202 0.75 28.46 -10.86
CA LEU A 202 -0.54 28.78 -10.22
C LEU A 202 -0.56 30.24 -9.74
N GLN A 203 0.52 30.73 -9.14
CA GLN A 203 0.66 32.15 -8.80
C GLN A 203 0.59 33.05 -10.04
N ALA A 204 1.15 32.63 -11.18
CA ALA A 204 1.09 33.38 -12.44
C ALA A 204 -0.33 33.40 -13.04
N GLN A 205 -1.07 32.28 -13.00
CA GLN A 205 -2.46 32.21 -13.47
C GLN A 205 -3.41 33.03 -12.60
N VAL A 206 -3.27 32.98 -11.27
CA VAL A 206 -4.05 33.82 -10.34
C VAL A 206 -3.79 35.30 -10.66
N ASN A 207 -2.55 35.73 -10.83
CA ASN A 207 -2.24 37.11 -11.24
C ASN A 207 -2.87 37.53 -12.58
N THR A 208 -3.02 36.59 -13.52
CA THR A 208 -3.59 36.88 -14.84
C THR A 208 -5.12 37.00 -14.79
N LEU A 209 -5.79 36.12 -14.05
CA LEU A 209 -7.25 36.16 -13.85
C LEU A 209 -7.67 37.43 -13.07
N TRP A 210 -6.88 37.86 -12.09
CA TRP A 210 -7.11 39.09 -11.34
C TRP A 210 -6.88 40.37 -12.16
N ARG A 211 -6.05 40.33 -13.22
CA ARG A 211 -5.83 41.46 -14.13
C ARG A 211 -6.98 41.69 -15.12
N THR A 212 -7.85 40.71 -15.33
CA THR A 212 -8.95 40.77 -16.29
C THR A 212 -10.32 41.07 -15.67
N ILE A 213 -10.40 41.37 -14.38
CA ILE A 213 -11.66 41.79 -13.73
C ILE A 213 -11.87 43.29 -14.02
N PRO A 214 -12.87 43.71 -14.82
CA PRO A 214 -13.17 45.12 -14.99
C PRO A 214 -13.76 45.67 -13.68
N GLU A 215 -13.24 46.79 -13.19
CA GLU A 215 -13.90 47.54 -12.10
C GLU A 215 -15.27 48.02 -12.59
N PRO A 216 -16.38 47.77 -11.86
CA PRO A 216 -17.70 48.20 -12.29
C PRO A 216 -17.85 49.71 -12.04
N GLN A 217 -17.55 50.52 -13.05
CA GLN A 217 -18.00 51.90 -13.09
C GLN A 217 -19.42 51.95 -13.68
N GLY A 218 -20.39 52.13 -12.78
CA GLY A 218 -21.67 52.80 -12.98
C GLY A 218 -22.56 52.30 -14.11
N LEU A 219 -23.68 51.65 -13.76
CA LEU A 219 -24.98 51.81 -14.42
C LEU A 219 -26.09 51.34 -13.47
N GLU A 220 -27.14 52.15 -13.43
CA GLU A 220 -28.24 52.18 -12.47
C GLU A 220 -29.22 51.00 -12.60
N MET A 221 -30.03 50.84 -11.55
CA MET A 221 -30.89 49.71 -11.21
C MET A 221 -32.06 49.45 -12.17
N GLU A 222 -32.54 48.20 -12.23
CA GLU A 222 -33.97 47.85 -12.16
C GLU A 222 -34.15 46.48 -11.45
N PRO A 223 -35.27 46.24 -10.75
CA PRO A 223 -35.36 45.28 -9.65
C PRO A 223 -35.99 43.95 -10.07
N ASN A 224 -35.22 42.86 -10.02
CA ASN A 224 -35.79 41.53 -9.76
C ASN A 224 -34.75 40.62 -9.09
N ARG A 225 -34.48 40.85 -7.80
CA ARG A 225 -33.61 40.02 -6.95
C ARG A 225 -34.40 39.36 -5.83
N LEU A 226 -35.42 38.59 -6.19
CA LEU A 226 -36.07 37.60 -5.31
C LEU A 226 -36.05 36.23 -6.01
N ALA A 227 -34.86 35.78 -6.40
CA ALA A 227 -34.63 34.41 -6.85
C ALA A 227 -33.18 33.93 -6.61
N ALA A 228 -32.42 34.65 -5.77
CA ALA A 228 -30.97 34.47 -5.64
C ALA A 228 -30.54 33.94 -4.25
N GLU A 229 -31.39 33.17 -3.57
CA GLU A 229 -31.03 32.53 -2.30
C GLU A 229 -31.02 31.00 -2.33
N ASN A 230 -31.23 30.36 -3.49
CA ASN A 230 -31.23 28.89 -3.58
C ASN A 230 -30.37 28.30 -4.71
N ASP A 231 -29.46 29.06 -5.31
CA ASP A 231 -28.65 28.58 -6.44
C ASP A 231 -27.16 28.44 -6.10
N LEU A 232 -26.88 27.63 -5.06
CA LEU A 232 -25.53 27.12 -4.76
C LEU A 232 -25.11 25.96 -5.69
N LEU A 233 -25.97 25.55 -6.62
CA LEU A 233 -25.77 24.45 -7.56
C LEU A 233 -26.29 24.85 -8.94
N GLY A 234 -25.61 25.79 -9.60
CA GLY A 234 -25.96 26.27 -10.94
C GLY A 234 -25.98 25.16 -11.98
N SER A 235 -27.15 24.55 -12.20
CA SER A 235 -27.30 23.33 -13.01
C SER A 235 -28.37 23.43 -14.10
N TYR A 236 -28.47 24.55 -14.81
CA TYR A 236 -29.25 24.61 -16.06
C TYR A 236 -28.55 25.51 -17.09
N GLY A 237 -27.58 24.93 -17.83
CA GLY A 237 -27.00 25.56 -19.02
C GLY A 237 -25.49 25.41 -19.21
N ALA A 238 -24.75 24.86 -18.25
CA ALA A 238 -23.30 24.65 -18.39
C ALA A 238 -23.01 23.48 -19.35
N GLU A 239 -22.11 23.67 -20.31
CA GLU A 239 -21.48 22.58 -21.06
C GLU A 239 -21.03 21.48 -20.09
N ARG A 240 -21.17 20.21 -20.49
CA ARG A 240 -20.80 19.08 -19.65
C ARG A 240 -19.33 19.21 -19.23
N TYR A 241 -19.11 19.45 -17.94
CA TYR A 241 -17.79 19.62 -17.34
C TYR A 241 -17.52 18.48 -16.36
N PRO A 242 -16.40 17.76 -16.46
CA PRO A 242 -15.39 17.82 -17.52
C PRO A 242 -15.92 17.25 -18.86
N SER A 243 -15.28 17.64 -19.97
CA SER A 243 -15.66 17.20 -21.33
C SER A 243 -15.55 15.69 -21.51
N GLU A 244 -14.59 15.07 -20.83
CA GLU A 244 -14.47 13.62 -20.69
C GLU A 244 -14.66 13.19 -19.24
N PRO A 245 -15.36 12.07 -18.97
CA PRO A 245 -15.53 11.55 -17.62
C PRO A 245 -14.17 11.16 -17.01
N GLN A 246 -13.94 11.60 -15.77
CA GLN A 246 -12.73 11.30 -15.02
C GLN A 246 -13.05 10.29 -13.91
N GLU A 247 -12.43 9.10 -13.98
CA GLU A 247 -12.61 8.04 -12.98
C GLU A 247 -11.98 8.40 -11.63
N ASN A 248 -10.78 8.99 -11.65
CA ASN A 248 -10.06 9.39 -10.46
C ASN A 248 -10.62 10.69 -9.87
N LEU A 249 -11.45 10.57 -8.83
CA LEU A 249 -12.12 11.70 -8.18
C LEU A 249 -11.13 12.63 -7.48
N LEU A 250 -10.09 12.09 -6.84
CA LEU A 250 -9.06 12.91 -6.20
C LEU A 250 -8.26 13.69 -7.25
N TYR A 251 -7.98 13.11 -8.41
CA TYR A 251 -7.33 13.83 -9.52
C TYR A 251 -8.23 14.94 -10.04
N PHE A 252 -9.52 14.65 -10.22
CA PHE A 252 -10.50 15.65 -10.65
C PHE A 252 -10.53 16.84 -9.67
N ILE A 253 -10.59 16.58 -8.38
CA ILE A 253 -10.58 17.63 -7.34
C ILE A 253 -9.26 18.40 -7.36
N GLU A 254 -8.11 17.71 -7.41
CA GLU A 254 -6.77 18.32 -7.47
C GLU A 254 -6.64 19.36 -8.60
N LYS A 255 -7.19 19.05 -9.79
CA LYS A 255 -7.04 19.88 -10.99
C LYS A 255 -8.13 20.93 -11.15
N ASN A 256 -9.35 20.63 -10.71
CA ASN A 256 -10.53 21.42 -11.09
C ASN A 256 -11.12 22.22 -9.93
N ALA A 257 -10.75 21.97 -8.67
CA ALA A 257 -11.31 22.72 -7.54
C ALA A 257 -10.68 24.12 -7.44
N PRO A 258 -11.43 25.20 -7.75
CA PRO A 258 -10.88 26.55 -7.78
C PRO A 258 -10.58 27.08 -6.36
N LEU A 259 -11.31 26.59 -5.35
CA LEU A 259 -11.21 27.04 -3.97
C LEU A 259 -10.07 26.40 -3.19
N LEU A 260 -9.43 25.34 -3.71
CA LEU A 260 -8.32 24.69 -3.00
C LEU A 260 -7.05 25.54 -3.09
N ALA A 261 -6.54 25.92 -1.92
CA ALA A 261 -5.24 26.54 -1.77
C ALA A 261 -4.12 25.56 -2.21
N PRO A 262 -2.93 26.07 -2.59
CA PRO A 262 -1.82 25.23 -3.05
C PRO A 262 -1.49 24.06 -2.11
N TRP A 263 -1.45 24.31 -0.80
CA TRP A 263 -1.15 23.29 0.19
C TRP A 263 -2.22 22.18 0.28
N GLN A 264 -3.48 22.55 0.11
CA GLN A 264 -4.59 21.60 0.13
C GLN A 264 -4.54 20.68 -1.10
N ARG A 265 -4.18 21.22 -2.27
CA ARG A 265 -4.02 20.42 -3.49
C ARG A 265 -2.90 19.40 -3.36
N GLU A 266 -1.82 19.75 -2.68
CA GLU A 266 -0.71 18.81 -2.47
C GLU A 266 -1.10 17.69 -1.50
N ILE A 267 -1.87 17.97 -0.43
CA ILE A 267 -2.44 16.91 0.42
C ILE A 267 -3.35 15.96 -0.38
N VAL A 268 -4.24 16.50 -1.23
CA VAL A 268 -5.08 15.70 -2.12
C VAL A 268 -4.22 14.81 -3.03
N ARG A 269 -3.12 15.36 -3.59
CA ARG A 269 -2.17 14.60 -4.40
C ARG A 269 -1.47 13.51 -3.59
N ILE A 270 -1.08 13.79 -2.34
CA ILE A 270 -0.42 12.84 -1.45
C ILE A 270 -1.30 11.60 -1.26
N VAL A 271 -2.55 11.82 -0.83
CA VAL A 271 -3.52 10.74 -0.63
C VAL A 271 -3.79 9.98 -1.93
N ARG A 272 -3.90 10.69 -3.06
CA ARG A 272 -4.11 10.09 -4.38
C ARG A 272 -2.96 9.19 -4.82
N LYS A 273 -1.71 9.64 -4.69
CA LYS A 273 -0.54 8.85 -5.07
C LYS A 273 -0.42 7.59 -4.20
N LEU A 274 -0.66 7.70 -2.89
CA LEU A 274 -0.68 6.54 -2.00
C LEU A 274 -1.82 5.58 -2.36
N ALA A 275 -3.02 6.09 -2.64
CA ALA A 275 -4.13 5.26 -3.10
C ALA A 275 -3.79 4.46 -4.37
N GLN A 276 -3.16 5.12 -5.35
CA GLN A 276 -2.72 4.49 -6.57
C GLN A 276 -1.63 3.44 -6.32
N TYR A 277 -0.69 3.73 -5.43
CA TYR A 277 0.42 2.82 -5.11
C TYR A 277 -0.07 1.47 -4.54
N PHE A 278 -1.05 1.50 -3.63
CA PHE A 278 -1.57 0.28 -3.01
C PHE A 278 -2.72 -0.38 -3.80
N TYR A 279 -3.15 0.23 -4.91
CA TYR A 279 -4.22 -0.32 -5.74
C TYR A 279 -3.91 -1.71 -6.31
N PRO A 280 -2.71 -1.98 -6.88
CA PRO A 280 -2.36 -3.30 -7.40
C PRO A 280 -2.50 -4.41 -6.36
N GLN A 281 -2.07 -4.19 -5.11
CA GLN A 281 -2.09 -5.20 -4.06
C GLN A 281 -3.49 -5.73 -3.78
N ARG A 282 -4.49 -4.86 -3.74
CA ARG A 282 -5.90 -5.26 -3.58
C ARG A 282 -6.43 -5.97 -4.82
N GLN A 283 -6.09 -5.46 -6.01
CA GLN A 283 -6.58 -5.99 -7.28
C GLN A 283 -6.03 -7.39 -7.59
N THR A 284 -4.79 -7.67 -7.20
CA THR A 284 -4.09 -8.92 -7.52
C THR A 284 -4.04 -9.90 -6.36
N GLN A 285 -4.77 -9.67 -5.28
CA GLN A 285 -4.65 -10.43 -4.03
C GLN A 285 -4.61 -11.95 -4.25
N VAL A 286 -5.58 -12.51 -5.00
CA VAL A 286 -5.64 -13.96 -5.29
C VAL A 286 -4.35 -14.46 -5.95
N MET A 287 -3.87 -13.77 -6.98
CA MET A 287 -2.67 -14.18 -7.70
C MET A 287 -1.41 -13.94 -6.87
N ASN A 288 -1.36 -12.88 -6.07
CA ASN A 288 -0.23 -12.58 -5.20
C ASN A 288 -0.06 -13.66 -4.12
N GLU A 289 -1.13 -13.97 -3.39
CA GLU A 289 -1.14 -15.02 -2.37
C GLU A 289 -0.87 -16.40 -3.00
N GLY A 290 -1.51 -16.71 -4.12
CA GLY A 290 -1.31 -17.95 -4.85
C GLY A 290 0.13 -18.15 -5.33
N TRP A 291 0.73 -17.13 -5.93
CA TRP A 291 2.11 -17.16 -6.41
C TRP A 291 3.10 -17.34 -5.26
N ALA A 292 2.88 -16.64 -4.14
CA ALA A 292 3.71 -16.78 -2.96
C ALA A 292 3.54 -18.15 -2.29
N SER A 293 2.32 -18.71 -2.27
CA SER A 293 2.06 -20.08 -1.83
C SER A 293 2.71 -21.12 -2.74
N PHE A 294 2.69 -20.91 -4.05
CA PHE A 294 3.39 -21.80 -4.98
C PHE A 294 4.90 -21.85 -4.71
N TRP A 295 5.52 -20.68 -4.55
CA TRP A 295 6.96 -20.61 -4.32
C TRP A 295 7.37 -21.09 -2.93
N HIS A 296 6.65 -20.74 -1.86
CA HIS A 296 7.01 -21.28 -0.54
C HIS A 296 6.93 -22.80 -0.52
N TYR A 297 5.99 -23.39 -1.25
CA TYR A 297 5.77 -24.82 -1.26
C TYR A 297 6.90 -25.49 -2.04
N THR A 298 7.23 -24.93 -3.21
CA THR A 298 8.32 -25.42 -4.06
C THR A 298 9.67 -25.32 -3.35
N LEU A 299 9.98 -24.18 -2.73
CA LEU A 299 11.25 -23.94 -2.08
C LEU A 299 11.42 -24.80 -0.82
N LEU A 300 10.40 -24.95 0.02
CA LEU A 300 10.50 -25.79 1.22
C LEU A 300 10.63 -27.28 0.89
N ASN A 301 9.88 -27.79 -0.10
CA ASN A 301 10.07 -29.17 -0.56
C ASN A 301 11.47 -29.38 -1.12
N ARG A 302 12.01 -28.40 -1.85
CA ARG A 302 13.38 -28.46 -2.37
C ARG A 302 14.44 -28.48 -1.27
N LEU A 303 14.28 -27.67 -0.21
CA LEU A 303 15.15 -27.70 0.96
C LEU A 303 15.12 -29.07 1.66
N TYR A 304 13.94 -29.69 1.74
CA TYR A 304 13.78 -31.02 2.32
C TYR A 304 14.41 -32.13 1.47
N ASP A 305 14.22 -32.09 0.15
CA ASP A 305 14.87 -33.02 -0.79
C ASP A 305 16.40 -32.97 -0.70
N GLU A 306 16.95 -31.79 -0.40
CA GLU A 306 18.38 -31.58 -0.16
C GLU A 306 18.85 -31.95 1.26
N GLY A 307 17.93 -32.31 2.15
CA GLY A 307 18.20 -32.65 3.56
C GLY A 307 18.61 -31.45 4.42
N LEU A 308 18.27 -30.23 4.01
CA LEU A 308 18.54 -28.99 4.75
C LEU A 308 17.47 -28.70 5.82
N VAL A 309 16.30 -29.32 5.67
CA VAL A 309 15.16 -29.26 6.59
C VAL A 309 14.90 -30.66 7.15
N ASP A 310 14.50 -30.76 8.42
CA ASP A 310 14.18 -32.03 9.07
C ASP A 310 12.71 -32.45 8.88
N GLU A 311 12.40 -33.71 9.19
CA GLU A 311 11.04 -34.26 9.08
C GLU A 311 10.03 -33.53 9.99
N GLY A 312 10.48 -33.05 11.16
CA GLY A 312 9.64 -32.31 12.10
C GLY A 312 9.14 -31.00 11.51
N LEU A 313 10.05 -30.17 10.99
CA LEU A 313 9.70 -28.91 10.32
C LEU A 313 8.80 -29.15 9.11
N MET A 314 9.05 -30.21 8.33
CA MET A 314 8.23 -30.53 7.16
C MET A 314 6.79 -30.91 7.54
N LEU A 315 6.59 -31.68 8.62
CA LEU A 315 5.24 -32.01 9.11
C LEU A 315 4.49 -30.78 9.60
N GLU A 316 5.16 -29.89 10.34
CA GLU A 316 4.57 -28.62 10.82
C GLU A 316 4.19 -27.72 9.62
N PHE A 317 5.07 -27.64 8.61
CA PHE A 317 4.80 -26.92 7.36
C PHE A 317 3.57 -27.47 6.64
N LEU A 318 3.49 -28.79 6.40
CA LEU A 318 2.35 -29.39 5.69
C LEU A 318 1.03 -29.13 6.42
N GLN A 319 1.03 -29.18 7.75
CA GLN A 319 -0.14 -28.85 8.55
C GLN A 319 -0.54 -27.38 8.38
N SER A 320 0.41 -26.45 8.49
CA SER A 320 0.18 -25.02 8.34
C SER A 320 -0.30 -24.66 6.93
N HIS A 321 0.43 -25.10 5.90
CA HIS A 321 0.10 -24.86 4.50
C HIS A 321 -1.29 -25.40 4.13
N THR A 322 -1.60 -26.64 4.53
CA THR A 322 -2.92 -27.25 4.27
C THR A 322 -4.04 -26.47 4.95
N ALA A 323 -3.82 -25.95 6.16
CA ALA A 323 -4.80 -25.12 6.85
C ALA A 323 -5.06 -23.79 6.14
N VAL A 324 -4.00 -23.15 5.61
CA VAL A 324 -4.08 -21.86 4.91
C VAL A 324 -4.76 -22.00 3.54
N VAL A 325 -4.43 -23.05 2.77
CA VAL A 325 -5.01 -23.28 1.43
C VAL A 325 -6.35 -24.02 1.46
N ALA A 326 -6.90 -24.33 2.64
CA ALA A 326 -8.21 -24.93 2.76
C ALA A 326 -9.31 -23.95 2.35
N GLN A 327 -10.13 -24.32 1.37
CA GLN A 327 -11.35 -23.60 1.01
C GLN A 327 -12.56 -24.30 1.66
N PRO A 328 -13.25 -23.66 2.61
CA PRO A 328 -14.52 -24.16 3.11
C PRO A 328 -15.58 -24.25 2.00
N GLY A 329 -16.53 -25.18 2.15
CA GLY A 329 -17.68 -25.30 1.26
C GLY A 329 -18.55 -24.03 1.23
N PHE A 330 -19.33 -23.87 0.16
CA PHE A 330 -20.17 -22.68 -0.05
C PHE A 330 -21.25 -22.48 1.02
N ASP A 331 -21.60 -23.54 1.75
CA ASP A 331 -22.60 -23.61 2.81
C ASP A 331 -22.00 -23.50 4.22
N SER A 332 -20.69 -23.25 4.33
CA SER A 332 -20.03 -23.09 5.63
C SER A 332 -20.56 -21.86 6.37
N PRO A 333 -21.04 -22.01 7.62
CA PRO A 333 -21.48 -20.87 8.43
C PRO A 333 -20.30 -20.01 8.92
N TRP A 334 -19.06 -20.51 8.78
CA TRP A 334 -17.86 -19.86 9.29
C TRP A 334 -17.08 -19.08 8.23
N TYR A 335 -17.40 -19.26 6.94
CA TYR A 335 -16.68 -18.63 5.85
C TYR A 335 -17.55 -18.50 4.59
N GLY A 336 -17.89 -17.27 4.20
CA GLY A 336 -18.72 -16.97 3.03
C GLY A 336 -17.95 -16.43 1.82
N GLY A 337 -16.62 -16.48 1.85
CA GLY A 337 -15.75 -15.87 0.84
C GLY A 337 -15.03 -16.87 -0.06
N LEU A 338 -14.21 -16.33 -0.95
CA LEU A 338 -13.19 -17.08 -1.68
C LEU A 338 -11.85 -16.90 -0.96
N ASN A 339 -11.21 -18.00 -0.60
CA ASN A 339 -9.89 -18.01 0.00
C ASN A 339 -8.86 -17.71 -1.11
N PRO A 340 -8.16 -16.57 -1.06
CA PRO A 340 -7.21 -16.19 -2.10
C PRO A 340 -6.05 -17.19 -2.21
N TYR A 341 -5.60 -17.76 -1.10
CA TYR A 341 -4.54 -18.77 -1.08
C TYR A 341 -5.00 -20.05 -1.77
N ALA A 342 -6.21 -20.52 -1.45
CA ALA A 342 -6.77 -21.74 -2.03
C ALA A 342 -6.95 -21.61 -3.54
N LEU A 343 -7.58 -20.51 -3.99
CA LEU A 343 -7.87 -20.31 -5.41
C LEU A 343 -6.61 -19.98 -6.22
N GLY A 344 -5.68 -19.22 -5.65
CA GLY A 344 -4.46 -18.82 -6.34
C GLY A 344 -3.43 -19.94 -6.45
N PHE A 345 -3.43 -20.90 -5.53
CA PHE A 345 -2.51 -22.05 -5.54
C PHE A 345 -3.03 -23.24 -6.36
N ALA A 346 -4.35 -23.36 -6.54
CA ALA A 346 -5.04 -24.50 -7.15
C ALA A 346 -4.77 -24.72 -8.65
#